data_AF-A0A1X0T508-F1
#
_entry.id   AF-A0A1X0T508-F1
#
_cell.length_a   1.000
_cell.length_b   1.000
_cell.length_c   1.000
_cell.angle_alpha   90.00
_cell.angle_beta   90.00
_cell.angle_gamma   90.00
#
_symmetry.space_group_name_H-M   'P 1'
#
loop_
_entity.id
_entity.type
_entity.pdbx_description
1 polymer ?
#
loop_
_entity_poly.entity_id
_entity_poly.type
_entity_poly.pdbx_seq_one_letter_code
_entity_poly.pdbx_strand_id
1 'polypeptide(L)'
;MADLPDGDAAPLWNSVQTILALPMEKRRYAGHDHGTDERQDILWEETVSDHRRNSKRVADGISKGEFVTTRTERDKTLSLPDRMLHALQVNLRAGHRPPSEAGGLVDMKIPVNRL
;
A
#
# COMPACT_ATOMS: atom_id res chain seq x y z
N MET A 1 -2.03 0.18 2.29
CA MET A 1 -3.44 -0.12 2.64
C MET A 1 -3.60 0.19 4.13
N ALA A 2 -4.83 0.39 4.63
CA ALA A 2 -5.06 0.75 6.03
C ALA A 2 -5.73 -0.40 6.82
N ASP A 3 -5.64 -1.62 6.31
CA ASP A 3 -6.26 -2.86 6.80
C ASP A 3 -5.25 -3.93 7.25
N LEU A 4 -3.95 -3.65 7.09
CA LEU A 4 -2.89 -4.45 7.72
C LEU A 4 -2.88 -4.22 9.23
N PRO A 5 -2.25 -5.10 10.04
CA PRO A 5 -2.06 -4.86 11.46
C PRO A 5 -1.51 -3.45 11.72
N ASP A 6 -2.14 -2.72 12.63
CA ASP A 6 -1.86 -1.31 12.97
C ASP A 6 -2.03 -0.28 11.82
N GLY A 7 -2.66 -0.69 10.71
CA GLY A 7 -3.07 0.22 9.63
C GLY A 7 -4.24 1.12 10.04
N ASP A 8 -4.15 2.40 9.73
CA ASP A 8 -5.23 3.37 9.96
C ASP A 8 -5.26 4.41 8.83
N ALA A 9 -6.45 4.67 8.29
CA ALA A 9 -6.68 5.61 7.21
C ALA A 9 -6.40 7.07 7.64
N ALA A 10 -6.65 7.45 8.89
CA ALA A 10 -6.47 8.81 9.36
C ALA A 10 -4.99 9.23 9.48
N PRO A 11 -4.07 8.41 10.04
CA PRO A 11 -2.63 8.63 9.92
C PRO A 11 -2.14 8.57 8.48
N LEU A 12 -2.63 7.62 7.66
CA LEU A 12 -2.26 7.53 6.25
C LEU A 12 -2.56 8.83 5.50
N TRP A 13 -3.73 9.44 5.74
CA TRP A 13 -4.07 10.74 5.18
C TRP A 13 -3.02 11.80 5.54
N ASN A 14 -2.65 11.91 6.82
CA ASN A 14 -1.68 12.91 7.27
C ASN A 14 -0.32 12.72 6.57
N SER A 15 0.13 11.47 6.41
CA SER A 15 1.37 11.15 5.68
C SER A 15 1.28 11.53 4.21
N VAL A 16 0.15 11.24 3.54
CA VAL A 16 -0.06 11.64 2.14
C VAL A 16 -0.06 13.16 1.99
N GLN A 17 -0.77 13.89 2.87
CA GLN A 17 -0.78 15.35 2.85
C GLN A 17 0.61 15.97 3.06
N THR A 18 1.44 15.35 3.91
CA THR A 18 2.85 15.75 4.08
C THR A 18 3.62 15.62 2.76
N ILE A 19 3.39 14.56 1.99
CA ILE A 19 4.01 14.37 0.67
C ILE A 19 3.46 15.37 -0.35
N LEU A 20 2.15 15.67 -0.33
CA LEU A 20 1.52 16.62 -1.25
C LEU A 20 1.80 18.10 -0.93
N ALA A 21 2.42 18.37 0.23
CA ALA A 21 2.95 19.68 0.59
C ALA A 21 4.36 19.95 0.01
N LEU A 22 5.00 18.95 -0.62
CA LEU A 22 6.25 19.14 -1.34
C LEU A 22 6.05 20.04 -2.59
N PRO A 23 7.13 20.62 -3.16
CA PRO A 23 7.02 21.44 -4.37
C PRO A 23 6.31 20.71 -5.51
N MET A 24 5.54 21.48 -6.30
CA MET A 24 4.61 20.96 -7.30
C MET A 24 5.28 20.10 -8.38
N GLU A 25 6.50 20.45 -8.75
CA GLU A 25 7.33 19.77 -9.75
C GLU A 25 8.04 18.52 -9.22
N LYS A 26 7.97 18.23 -7.90
CA LYS A 26 8.61 17.04 -7.35
C LYS A 26 7.98 15.79 -7.94
N ARG A 27 8.85 14.95 -8.50
CA ARG A 27 8.51 13.62 -8.99
C ARG A 27 8.26 12.68 -7.82
N ARG A 28 7.19 11.92 -7.92
CA ARG A 28 6.82 10.83 -7.03
C ARG A 28 6.84 9.54 -7.83
N TYR A 29 7.34 8.49 -7.21
CA TYR A 29 7.39 7.17 -7.82
C TYR A 29 6.51 6.21 -7.01
N ALA A 30 5.58 5.55 -7.69
CA ALA A 30 4.67 4.60 -7.07
C ALA A 30 5.40 3.28 -6.77
N GLY A 31 5.15 2.70 -5.59
CA GLY A 31 5.64 1.36 -5.29
C GLY A 31 4.94 0.26 -6.08
N HIS A 32 3.71 0.53 -6.54
CA HIS A 32 2.92 -0.39 -7.36
C HIS A 32 2.04 0.41 -8.32
N ASP A 33 1.88 -0.11 -9.53
CA ASP A 33 0.85 0.31 -10.48
C ASP A 33 0.10 -0.94 -10.96
N HIS A 34 -1.23 -0.90 -10.83
CA HIS A 34 -2.12 -2.01 -11.18
C HIS A 34 -2.86 -1.78 -12.51
N GLY A 35 -2.54 -0.70 -13.24
CA GLY A 35 -3.29 -0.31 -14.44
C GLY A 35 -4.71 0.15 -14.14
N THR A 36 -5.47 0.43 -15.19
CA THR A 36 -6.94 0.59 -15.13
C THR A 36 -7.54 -0.04 -16.38
N ASP A 37 -8.84 -0.31 -16.40
CA ASP A 37 -9.52 -0.89 -17.58
C ASP A 37 -9.29 -0.06 -18.86
N GLU A 38 -9.15 1.25 -18.70
CA GLU A 38 -8.94 2.21 -19.79
C GLU A 38 -7.46 2.52 -20.10
N ARG A 39 -6.52 2.08 -19.25
CA ARG A 39 -5.09 2.41 -19.37
C ARG A 39 -4.24 1.16 -19.28
N GLN A 40 -3.60 0.84 -20.40
CA GLN A 40 -2.71 -0.32 -20.50
C GLN A 40 -1.25 0.01 -20.17
N ASP A 41 -0.82 1.26 -20.38
CA ASP A 41 0.55 1.67 -20.09
C ASP A 41 0.80 1.77 -18.58
N ILE A 42 1.93 1.25 -18.11
CA ILE A 42 2.37 1.38 -16.71
C ILE A 42 2.92 2.79 -16.48
N LEU A 43 2.42 3.45 -15.45
CA LEU A 43 2.79 4.77 -14.98
C LEU A 43 3.28 4.64 -13.53
N TRP A 44 4.58 4.48 -13.38
CA TRP A 44 5.22 4.42 -12.07
C TRP A 44 5.61 5.81 -11.55
N GLU A 45 5.38 6.87 -12.33
CA GLU A 45 5.89 8.21 -12.05
C GLU A 45 4.82 9.27 -12.30
N GLU A 46 4.72 10.25 -11.39
CA GLU A 46 3.89 11.44 -11.54
C GLU A 46 4.50 12.62 -10.76
N THR A 47 4.09 13.87 -11.05
CA THR A 47 4.45 15.02 -10.20
C THR A 47 3.48 15.18 -9.03
N VAL A 48 3.87 15.92 -7.99
CA VAL A 48 2.94 16.35 -6.92
C VAL A 48 1.74 17.09 -7.51
N SER A 49 1.99 17.96 -8.50
CA SER A 49 0.94 18.72 -9.16
C SER A 49 -0.08 17.82 -9.88
N ASP A 50 0.38 16.77 -10.56
CA ASP A 50 -0.50 15.81 -11.25
C ASP A 50 -1.32 15.01 -10.25
N HIS A 51 -0.70 14.57 -9.15
CA HIS A 51 -1.41 13.80 -8.13
C HIS A 51 -2.52 14.61 -7.46
N ARG A 52 -2.25 15.88 -7.14
CA ARG A 52 -3.23 16.79 -6.54
C ARG A 52 -4.40 17.09 -7.46
N ARG A 53 -4.20 17.08 -8.78
CA ARG A 53 -5.27 17.28 -9.77
C ARG A 53 -6.09 16.02 -10.03
N ASN A 54 -5.41 14.88 -10.19
CA ASN A 54 -5.99 13.71 -10.85
C ASN A 54 -6.29 12.55 -9.90
N SER A 55 -5.79 12.57 -8.65
CA SER A 55 -5.96 11.46 -7.72
C SER A 55 -7.43 11.30 -7.31
N LYS A 56 -8.04 10.17 -7.67
CA LYS A 56 -9.42 9.80 -7.30
C LYS A 56 -9.65 9.71 -5.78
N ARG A 57 -8.60 9.77 -4.96
CA ARG A 57 -8.67 9.54 -3.50
C ARG A 57 -8.17 10.72 -2.69
N VAL A 58 -7.22 11.50 -3.20
CA VAL A 58 -6.55 12.57 -2.43
C VAL A 58 -6.30 13.83 -3.26
N ALA A 59 -7.03 14.02 -4.36
CA ALA A 59 -7.01 15.27 -5.11
C ALA A 59 -7.47 16.45 -4.24
N ASP A 60 -7.07 17.66 -4.65
CA ASP A 60 -7.55 18.90 -4.06
C ASP A 60 -9.08 18.94 -4.07
N GLY A 61 -9.68 19.25 -2.91
CA GLY A 61 -11.13 19.24 -2.71
C GLY A 61 -11.65 18.04 -1.93
N ILE A 62 -10.91 16.92 -1.87
CA ILE A 62 -11.27 15.78 -1.01
C ILE A 62 -10.92 16.10 0.44
N SER A 63 -11.87 15.90 1.35
CA SER A 63 -11.64 16.11 2.78
C SER A 63 -11.02 14.88 3.46
N LYS A 64 -10.37 15.10 4.62
CA LYS A 64 -9.88 13.98 5.46
C LYS A 64 -11.00 13.01 5.84
N GLY A 65 -12.18 13.53 6.21
CA GLY A 65 -13.32 12.72 6.61
C GLY A 65 -13.80 11.82 5.46
N GLU A 66 -13.96 12.41 4.28
CA GLU A 66 -14.33 11.68 3.06
C GLU A 66 -13.31 10.58 2.72
N PHE A 67 -12.02 10.91 2.72
CA PHE A 67 -10.97 9.92 2.50
C PHE A 67 -11.03 8.77 3.50
N VAL A 68 -11.14 9.07 4.80
CA VAL A 68 -11.18 8.04 5.85
C VAL A 68 -12.39 7.14 5.68
N THR A 69 -13.58 7.70 5.43
CA THR A 69 -14.80 6.93 5.19
C THR A 69 -14.65 6.03 3.96
N THR A 70 -14.29 6.60 2.81
CA THR A 70 -14.14 5.83 1.56
C THR A 70 -13.06 4.76 1.66
N ARG A 71 -11.93 5.06 2.31
CA ARG A 71 -10.84 4.10 2.49
C ARG A 71 -11.25 2.97 3.42
N THR A 72 -11.88 3.28 4.55
CA THR A 72 -12.33 2.28 5.53
C THR A 72 -13.38 1.35 4.94
N GLU A 73 -14.35 1.87 4.19
CA GLU A 73 -15.36 1.03 3.53
C GLU A 73 -14.76 0.16 2.42
N ARG A 74 -13.81 0.70 1.65
CA ARG A 74 -13.09 -0.09 0.64
C ARG A 74 -12.29 -1.21 1.28
N ASP A 75 -11.64 -0.95 2.41
CA ASP A 75 -10.75 -1.92 3.06
C ASP A 75 -11.48 -3.16 3.55
N LYS A 76 -12.75 -3.00 3.97
CA LYS A 76 -13.62 -4.13 4.34
C LYS A 76 -13.92 -5.08 3.19
N THR A 77 -13.78 -4.65 1.93
CA THR A 77 -14.11 -5.47 0.75
C THR A 77 -12.91 -6.13 0.11
N LEU A 78 -11.68 -5.77 0.54
CA LEU A 78 -10.46 -6.32 -0.03
C LEU A 78 -10.13 -7.67 0.62
N SER A 79 -9.74 -8.63 -0.23
CA SER A 79 -9.10 -9.85 0.24
C SER A 79 -7.64 -9.56 0.57
N LEU A 80 -7.09 -10.36 1.48
CA LEU A 80 -5.67 -10.29 1.82
C LEU A 80 -4.80 -10.65 0.61
N PRO A 81 -3.64 -10.01 0.43
CA PRO A 81 -2.77 -10.34 -0.69
C PRO A 81 -2.27 -11.79 -0.63
N ASP A 82 -2.31 -12.49 -1.76
CA ASP A 82 -1.94 -13.92 -1.89
C ASP A 82 -0.57 -14.26 -1.27
N ARG A 83 0.39 -13.33 -1.41
CA ARG A 83 1.78 -13.51 -0.97
C ARG A 83 2.09 -12.81 0.36
N MET A 84 1.10 -12.27 1.07
CA MET A 84 1.33 -11.45 2.26
C MET A 84 2.15 -12.20 3.33
N LEU A 85 1.72 -13.40 3.73
CA LEU A 85 2.40 -14.17 4.78
C LEU A 85 3.80 -14.65 4.37
N HIS A 86 4.01 -14.91 3.08
CA HIS A 86 5.33 -15.26 2.54
C HIS A 86 6.27 -14.06 2.57
N ALA A 87 5.81 -12.92 2.06
CA ALA A 87 6.58 -11.69 2.02
C ALA A 87 6.94 -11.18 3.42
N LEU A 88 5.99 -11.21 4.37
CA LEU A 88 6.25 -10.77 5.75
C LEU A 88 7.38 -11.58 6.42
N GLN A 89 7.38 -12.91 6.25
CA GLN A 89 8.41 -13.77 6.83
C GLN A 89 9.82 -13.44 6.32
N VAL A 90 9.95 -12.96 5.08
CA VAL A 90 11.24 -12.58 4.50
C VAL A 90 11.57 -11.12 4.78
N ASN A 91 10.61 -10.21 4.62
CA ASN A 91 10.82 -8.77 4.73
C ASN A 91 11.11 -8.32 6.18
N LEU A 92 10.48 -8.94 7.18
CA LEU A 92 10.80 -8.69 8.59
C LEU A 92 12.22 -9.15 8.98
N ARG A 93 12.85 -9.98 8.14
CA ARG A 93 14.22 -10.44 8.27
C ARG A 93 15.16 -9.74 7.28
N ALA A 94 14.82 -8.53 6.85
CA ALA A 94 15.62 -7.74 5.90
C ALA A 94 15.95 -8.49 4.59
N GLY A 95 15.05 -9.36 4.12
CA GLY A 95 15.25 -10.15 2.89
C GLY A 95 15.86 -11.53 3.12
N HIS A 96 16.27 -11.86 4.34
CA HIS A 96 16.76 -13.21 4.66
C HIS A 96 15.62 -14.22 4.76
N ARG A 97 15.92 -15.44 4.31
CA ARG A 97 15.01 -16.58 4.50
C ARG A 97 14.83 -16.89 5.99
N PRO A 98 13.72 -17.53 6.39
CA PRO A 98 13.59 -18.11 7.72
C PRO A 98 14.77 -19.05 8.04
N PRO A 99 15.11 -19.25 9.32
CA PRO A 99 16.10 -20.24 9.71
C PRO A 99 15.67 -21.63 9.23
N SER A 100 16.63 -22.46 8.86
CA SER A 100 16.36 -23.85 8.48
C SER A 100 15.95 -24.69 9.69
N GLU A 101 15.07 -25.64 9.47
CA GLU A 101 14.71 -26.68 10.44
C GLU A 101 15.85 -27.73 10.55
N ALA A 102 15.71 -28.66 11.49
CA ALA A 102 16.62 -29.80 11.61
C ALA A 102 16.62 -30.61 10.29
N GLY A 103 17.77 -30.67 9.62
CA GLY A 103 17.91 -31.27 8.29
C GLY A 103 18.17 -30.26 7.15
N GLY A 104 18.20 -28.96 7.45
CA GLY A 104 18.65 -27.92 6.51
C GLY A 104 17.59 -27.40 5.54
N LEU A 105 16.35 -27.91 5.61
CA LEU A 105 15.22 -27.41 4.84
C LEU A 105 14.71 -26.08 5.41
N VAL A 106 14.21 -25.21 4.53
CA VAL A 106 13.65 -23.91 4.88
C VAL A 106 12.18 -23.89 4.49
N ASP A 107 11.31 -23.87 5.49
CA ASP A 107 9.86 -23.88 5.29
C ASP A 107 9.23 -22.52 5.60
N MET A 108 8.21 -22.17 4.81
CA MET A 108 7.36 -21.00 5.08
C MET A 108 6.22 -21.42 6.02
N LYS A 109 6.03 -20.71 7.13
CA LYS A 109 5.00 -21.04 8.12
C LYS A 109 3.71 -20.31 7.77
N ILE A 110 2.68 -21.06 7.39
CA ILE A 110 1.36 -20.52 7.03
C ILE A 110 0.34 -20.99 8.07
N PRO A 111 -0.18 -20.10 8.93
CA PRO A 111 -1.22 -20.45 9.89
C PRO A 111 -2.52 -20.88 9.20
N VAL A 112 -3.17 -21.90 9.77
CA VAL A 112 -4.50 -22.36 9.33
C VAL A 112 -5.57 -21.63 10.11
N ASN A 113 -6.58 -21.08 9.42
CA ASN A 113 -7.71 -20.35 10.00
C ASN A 113 -7.32 -19.18 10.92
N ARG A 114 -6.12 -18.62 10.73
CA ARG A 114 -5.63 -17.48 11.49
C ARG A 114 -4.78 -16.60 10.59
N LEU A 115 -4.96 -15.30 10.78
CA LEU A 115 -4.11 -14.24 10.28
C LEU A 115 -3.59 -13.41 11.46
#